data_AF-A0A2M7F540-F1
#
_entry.id   AF-A0A2M7F540-F1
#
_cell.length_a   1.000
_cell.length_b   1.000
_cell.length_c   1.000
_cell.angle_alpha   90.00
_cell.angle_beta   90.00
_cell.angle_gamma   90.00
#
_symmetry.space_group_name_H-M   'P 1'
#
loop_
_entity.id
_entity.type
_entity.pdbx_description
1 polymer ?
#
loop_
_entity_poly.entity_id
_entity_poly.type
_entity_poly.pdbx_seq_one_letter_code
_entity_poly.pdbx_strand_id
1 'polypeptide(L)'
;MEQKKEQEPQYVSRDILVRMEVLSMLAASAALMALALFMPAPLGGMADPTATPPHVSAPWIFAWVQELLRHLPPLAAGVLIPLAAFLLLMALPFFQAGEAEEGPAPLKRRLIPLALLSLVLLLIAVMTFFNLFR
;
A
#
# COMPACT_ATOMS: atom_id res chain seq x y z
N MET A 1 4.03 -18.81 41.82
CA MET A 1 4.87 -19.11 40.63
C MET A 1 3.95 -19.76 39.61
N GLU A 2 3.23 -18.94 38.85
CA GLU A 2 2.32 -19.43 37.81
C GLU A 2 3.17 -19.73 36.58
N GLN A 3 3.16 -20.99 36.15
CA GLN A 3 3.82 -21.42 34.94
C GLN A 3 3.20 -20.69 33.75
N LYS A 4 3.97 -19.80 33.14
CA LYS A 4 3.69 -19.25 31.82
C LYS A 4 3.69 -20.43 30.85
N LYS A 5 2.50 -20.96 30.55
CA LYS A 5 2.28 -21.99 29.53
C LYS A 5 2.91 -21.47 28.23
N GLU A 6 4.03 -22.05 27.85
CA GLU A 6 4.62 -21.86 26.54
C GLU A 6 3.56 -22.33 25.53
N GLN A 7 2.94 -21.36 24.85
CA GLN A 7 2.05 -21.65 23.74
C GLN A 7 2.94 -22.22 22.63
N GLU A 8 2.92 -23.54 22.49
CA GLU A 8 3.60 -24.19 21.37
C GLU A 8 3.10 -23.57 20.05
N PRO A 9 4.00 -23.19 19.14
CA PRO A 9 3.62 -22.58 17.88
C PRO A 9 2.65 -23.52 17.16
N GLN A 10 1.41 -23.05 16.93
CA GLN A 10 0.40 -23.80 16.21
C GLN A 10 0.82 -23.92 14.74
N TYR A 11 1.47 -25.03 14.39
CA TYR A 11 1.85 -25.31 13.01
C TYR A 11 0.62 -25.65 12.19
N VAL A 12 0.34 -24.83 11.17
CA VAL A 12 -0.66 -25.18 10.14
C VAL A 12 -0.11 -26.37 9.36
N SER A 13 -0.84 -27.48 9.36
CA SER A 13 -0.47 -28.66 8.60
C SER A 13 -0.35 -28.34 7.10
N ARG A 14 0.64 -28.94 6.43
CA ARG A 14 0.95 -28.64 5.01
C ARG A 14 -0.26 -28.80 4.09
N ASP A 15 -1.11 -29.77 4.36
CA ASP A 15 -2.34 -30.02 3.61
C ASP A 15 -3.35 -28.88 3.74
N ILE A 16 -3.48 -28.29 4.93
CA ILE A 16 -4.36 -27.14 5.17
C ILE A 16 -3.79 -25.90 4.47
N LEU A 17 -2.48 -25.69 4.56
CA LEU A 17 -1.81 -24.56 3.91
C LEU A 17 -2.01 -24.59 2.39
N VAL A 18 -1.75 -25.75 1.76
CA VAL A 18 -1.90 -25.92 0.30
C VAL A 18 -3.36 -25.70 -0.11
N ARG A 19 -4.33 -26.19 0.67
CA ARG A 19 -5.76 -25.96 0.37
C ARG A 19 -6.12 -24.48 0.43
N MET A 20 -5.67 -23.76 1.46
CA MET A 20 -5.92 -22.33 1.60
C MET A 20 -5.25 -21.53 0.46
N GLU A 21 -4.02 -21.88 0.12
CA GLU A 21 -3.26 -21.19 -0.94
C GLU A 21 -3.92 -21.39 -2.30
N VAL A 22 -4.26 -22.62 -2.68
CA VAL A 22 -4.96 -22.92 -3.94
C VAL A 22 -6.32 -22.22 -4.00
N LEU A 23 -7.09 -22.23 -2.90
CA LEU A 23 -8.38 -21.55 -2.85
C LEU A 23 -8.22 -20.04 -3.02
N SER A 24 -7.23 -19.43 -2.35
CA SER A 24 -6.96 -17.99 -2.44
C SER A 24 -6.47 -17.59 -3.84
N MET A 25 -5.64 -18.41 -4.47
CA MET A 25 -5.14 -18.19 -5.83
C MET A 25 -6.28 -18.28 -6.85
N LEU A 26 -7.14 -19.29 -6.74
CA LEU A 26 -8.32 -19.43 -7.60
C LEU A 26 -9.29 -18.27 -7.41
N ALA A 27 -9.56 -17.87 -6.17
CA ALA A 27 -10.44 -16.74 -5.86
C ALA A 27 -9.90 -15.42 -6.42
N ALA A 28 -8.61 -15.13 -6.21
CA ALA A 28 -7.97 -13.93 -6.75
C ALA A 28 -7.97 -13.92 -8.28
N SER A 29 -7.68 -15.06 -8.90
CA SER A 29 -7.67 -15.21 -10.37
C SER A 29 -9.07 -15.04 -10.97
N ALA A 30 -10.08 -15.64 -10.35
CA ALA A 30 -11.48 -15.49 -10.77
C ALA A 30 -11.95 -14.04 -10.61
N ALA A 31 -11.59 -13.36 -9.51
CA ALA A 31 -11.91 -11.96 -9.29
C ALA A 31 -11.26 -11.04 -10.34
N LEU A 32 -9.98 -11.26 -10.65
CA LEU A 32 -9.26 -10.52 -11.69
C LEU A 32 -9.86 -10.76 -13.08
N MET A 33 -10.22 -12.01 -13.40
CA MET A 33 -10.85 -12.34 -14.67
C MET A 33 -12.23 -11.70 -14.80
N ALA A 34 -13.05 -11.78 -13.75
CA ALA A 34 -14.35 -11.10 -13.70
C ALA A 34 -14.18 -9.59 -13.90
N LEU A 35 -13.22 -8.96 -13.18
CA LEU A 35 -12.92 -7.54 -13.35
C LEU A 35 -12.53 -7.20 -14.80
N ALA A 36 -11.66 -7.99 -15.43
CA ALA A 36 -11.25 -7.76 -16.81
C ALA A 36 -12.40 -7.91 -17.83
N LEU A 37 -13.36 -8.81 -17.57
CA LEU A 37 -14.53 -9.01 -18.41
C LEU A 37 -15.56 -7.88 -18.25
N PHE A 38 -15.79 -7.40 -17.02
CA PHE A 38 -16.77 -6.33 -16.76
C PHE A 38 -16.20 -4.93 -16.97
N MET A 39 -14.89 -4.75 -16.83
CA MET A 39 -14.17 -3.48 -17.02
C MET A 39 -13.01 -3.68 -18.00
N PRO A 40 -13.28 -3.74 -19.31
CA PRO A 40 -12.23 -3.91 -20.31
C PRO A 40 -11.27 -2.72 -20.31
N ALA A 41 -9.97 -3.00 -20.41
CA ALA A 41 -8.97 -1.96 -20.46
C ALA A 41 -9.12 -1.13 -21.75
N PRO A 42 -9.16 0.21 -21.67
CA PRO A 42 -9.14 1.05 -22.86
C PRO A 42 -7.76 0.94 -23.53
N LEU A 43 -7.70 0.25 -24.66
CA LEU A 43 -6.48 0.13 -25.45
C LEU A 43 -6.37 1.35 -26.38
N GLY A 44 -5.26 2.09 -26.29
CA GLY A 44 -4.94 3.17 -27.21
C GLY A 44 -4.44 2.65 -28.57
N GLY A 45 -4.24 3.57 -29.52
CA GLY A 45 -3.55 3.26 -30.78
C GLY A 45 -2.07 2.93 -30.57
N MET A 46 -1.38 2.58 -31.66
CA MET A 46 0.08 2.41 -31.63
C MET A 46 0.76 3.71 -31.18
N ALA A 47 1.83 3.58 -30.41
CA ALA A 47 2.57 4.73 -29.92
C ALA A 47 3.19 5.52 -31.08
N ASP A 48 2.91 6.82 -31.14
CA ASP A 48 3.49 7.76 -32.10
C ASP A 48 4.34 8.80 -31.34
N PRO A 49 5.67 8.86 -31.55
CA PRO A 49 6.53 9.82 -30.88
C PRO A 49 6.31 11.27 -31.34
N THR A 50 5.64 11.49 -32.48
CA THR A 50 5.36 12.82 -33.04
C THR A 50 4.02 13.39 -32.61
N ALA A 51 3.14 12.56 -32.04
CA ALA A 51 1.81 12.95 -31.60
C ALA A 51 1.62 12.67 -30.09
N THR A 52 1.47 13.74 -29.29
CA THR A 52 1.14 13.61 -27.87
C THR A 52 -0.39 13.50 -27.70
N PRO A 53 -0.91 12.46 -27.02
CA PRO A 53 -2.35 12.36 -26.75
C PRO A 53 -2.85 13.54 -25.91
N PRO A 54 -4.09 14.03 -26.14
CA PRO A 54 -4.63 15.18 -25.43
C PRO A 54 -4.87 14.91 -23.92
N HIS A 55 -5.03 13.65 -23.52
CA HIS A 55 -5.18 13.26 -22.12
C HIS A 55 -4.26 12.07 -21.80
N VAL A 56 -3.19 12.33 -21.04
CA VAL A 56 -2.27 11.31 -20.54
C VAL A 56 -2.46 11.20 -19.02
N SER A 57 -3.16 10.15 -18.59
CA SER A 57 -3.31 9.77 -17.18
C SER A 57 -2.40 8.58 -16.88
N ALA A 58 -1.67 8.59 -15.76
CA ALA A 58 -0.87 7.45 -15.38
C ALA A 58 -1.75 6.40 -14.70
N PRO A 59 -1.23 5.17 -14.50
CA PRO A 59 -1.94 4.15 -13.73
C PRO A 59 -2.31 4.66 -12.33
N TRP A 60 -3.46 4.22 -11.83
CA TRP A 60 -4.03 4.65 -10.54
C TRP A 60 -3.08 4.52 -9.34
N ILE A 61 -2.15 3.57 -9.37
CA ILE A 61 -1.11 3.38 -8.32
C ILE A 61 -0.22 4.63 -8.20
N PHE A 62 -0.05 5.41 -9.28
CA PHE A 62 0.73 6.64 -9.33
C PHE A 62 -0.13 7.91 -9.22
N ALA A 63 -1.46 7.81 -9.09
CA ALA A 63 -2.34 8.98 -9.06
C ALA A 63 -1.91 10.02 -8.01
N TRP A 64 -1.45 9.57 -6.83
CA TRP A 64 -0.94 10.44 -5.78
C TRP A 64 0.37 11.17 -6.16
N VAL A 65 1.28 10.52 -6.90
CA VAL A 65 2.49 11.17 -7.43
C VAL A 65 2.14 12.16 -8.54
N GLN A 66 1.22 11.77 -9.44
CA GLN A 66 0.76 12.65 -10.50
C GLN A 66 0.13 13.93 -9.96
N GLU A 67 -0.64 13.82 -8.89
CA GLU A 67 -1.25 14.97 -8.24
C GLU A 67 -0.21 15.86 -7.57
N LEU A 68 0.79 15.24 -6.94
CA LEU A 68 1.91 15.94 -6.34
C LEU A 68 2.75 16.68 -7.39
N LEU A 69 2.93 16.09 -8.57
CA LEU A 69 3.61 16.70 -9.73
C LEU A 69 2.88 17.92 -10.29
N ARG A 70 1.56 18.06 -10.05
CA ARG A 70 0.80 19.27 -10.42
C ARG A 70 1.07 20.44 -9.48
N HIS A 71 1.51 20.18 -8.24
CA HIS A 71 1.64 21.18 -7.18
C HIS A 71 3.08 21.49 -6.77
N LEU A 72 4.01 20.56 -7.00
CA LEU A 72 5.40 20.66 -6.57
C LEU A 72 6.38 20.48 -7.73
N PRO A 73 7.64 20.93 -7.57
CA PRO A 73 8.68 20.69 -8.56
C PRO A 73 8.87 19.20 -8.85
N PRO A 74 9.21 18.81 -10.11
CA PRO A 74 9.32 17.41 -10.51
C PRO A 74 10.26 16.56 -9.63
N LEU A 75 11.37 17.14 -9.19
CA LEU A 75 12.33 16.47 -8.29
C LEU A 75 11.70 16.15 -6.92
N ALA A 76 10.94 17.10 -6.36
CA ALA A 76 10.33 16.94 -5.05
C ALA A 76 9.20 15.90 -5.09
N ALA A 77 8.30 16.03 -6.07
CA ALA A 77 7.13 15.17 -6.20
C ALA A 77 7.48 13.76 -6.71
N GLY A 78 8.37 13.65 -7.69
CA GLY A 78 8.70 12.39 -8.34
C GLY A 78 9.78 11.57 -7.63
N VAL A 79 10.64 12.22 -6.81
CA VAL A 79 11.80 11.54 -6.20
C VAL A 79 11.80 11.72 -4.69
N LEU A 80 11.89 12.95 -4.18
CA LEU A 80 12.16 13.18 -2.75
C LEU A 80 11.04 12.68 -1.85
N ILE A 81 9.78 13.01 -2.17
CA ILE A 81 8.62 12.62 -1.35
C ILE A 81 8.35 11.11 -1.40
N PRO A 82 8.33 10.45 -2.58
CA PRO A 82 8.25 8.99 -2.66
C PRO A 82 9.38 8.28 -1.91
N LEU A 83 10.61 8.76 -2.04
CA LEU A 83 11.76 8.20 -1.34
C LEU A 83 11.62 8.36 0.18
N ALA A 84 11.20 9.53 0.65
CA ALA A 84 10.94 9.77 2.07
C ALA A 84 9.84 8.84 2.60
N ALA A 85 8.74 8.66 1.86
CA ALA A 85 7.67 7.74 2.24
C ALA A 85 8.16 6.28 2.35
N PHE A 86 8.98 5.83 1.40
CA PHE A 86 9.58 4.50 1.43
C PHE A 86 10.54 4.33 2.63
N LEU A 87 11.42 5.30 2.87
CA LEU A 87 12.34 5.28 4.02
C LEU A 87 11.58 5.29 5.35
N LEU A 88 10.46 6.01 5.42
CA LEU A 88 9.61 6.04 6.61
C LEU A 88 8.97 4.68 6.89
N LEU A 89 8.49 4.00 5.85
CA LEU A 89 7.97 2.63 5.96
C LEU A 89 9.07 1.65 6.37
N MET A 90 10.29 1.81 5.83
CA MET A 90 11.44 1.00 6.24
C MET A 90 11.88 1.28 7.68
N ALA A 91 11.70 2.52 8.17
CA ALA A 91 11.99 2.91 9.55
C ALA A 91 10.94 2.38 10.56
N LEU A 92 9.74 2.03 10.10
CA LEU A 92 8.61 1.58 10.91
C LEU A 92 8.90 0.38 11.85
N PRO A 93 9.59 -0.70 11.43
CA PRO A 93 9.99 -1.78 12.35
C PRO A 93 10.93 -1.30 13.46
N PHE A 94 11.81 -0.31 13.20
CA PHE A 94 12.78 0.16 14.19
C PHE A 94 12.12 0.96 15.33
N PHE A 95 11.03 1.67 15.06
CA PHE A 95 10.23 2.32 16.11
C PHE A 95 9.48 1.31 16.99
N GLN A 96 9.17 0.12 16.45
CA GLN A 96 8.52 -0.97 17.18
C GLN A 96 9.52 -1.89 17.90
N ALA A 97 10.80 -1.84 17.53
CA ALA A 97 11.86 -2.74 18.01
C ALA A 97 12.42 -2.37 19.39
N GLY A 98 11.55 -2.16 20.38
CA GLY A 98 12.01 -2.05 21.76
C GLY A 98 11.18 -2.95 22.64
N GLU A 99 11.94 -3.82 23.27
CA GLU A 99 11.60 -4.59 24.44
C GLU A 99 10.44 -5.54 24.17
N ALA A 100 10.85 -6.73 23.77
CA ALA A 100 10.28 -7.99 24.22
C ALA A 100 10.33 -8.08 25.77
N GLU A 101 9.82 -7.08 26.48
CA GLU A 101 9.42 -7.22 27.86
C GLU A 101 7.94 -7.56 27.90
N GLU A 102 7.62 -8.48 28.79
CA GLU A 102 6.34 -9.12 28.95
C GLU A 102 5.27 -8.10 29.36
N GLY A 103 4.69 -7.41 28.37
CA GLY A 103 3.60 -6.46 28.60
C GLY A 103 3.09 -5.84 27.29
N PRO A 104 1.85 -5.33 27.25
CA PRO A 104 1.39 -4.58 26.09
C PRO A 104 2.29 -3.35 25.93
N ALA A 105 3.00 -3.28 24.81
CA ALA A 105 3.82 -2.11 24.44
C ALA A 105 3.03 -0.83 24.75
N PRO A 106 3.67 0.21 25.34
CA PRO A 106 2.96 1.40 25.80
C PRO A 106 2.15 1.98 24.65
N LEU A 107 0.88 2.30 24.89
CA LEU A 107 -0.08 2.70 23.86
C LEU A 107 0.50 3.78 22.91
N LYS A 108 1.27 4.72 23.46
CA LYS A 108 2.00 5.76 22.71
C LYS A 108 2.93 5.21 21.62
N ARG A 109 3.62 4.09 21.86
CA ARG A 109 4.55 3.46 20.90
C ARG A 109 3.85 2.83 19.70
N ARG A 110 2.61 2.34 19.88
CA ARG A 110 1.76 1.85 18.78
C ARG A 110 1.07 3.01 18.06
N LEU A 111 0.68 4.04 18.81
CA LEU A 111 -0.01 5.21 18.27
C LEU A 111 0.90 6.05 17.35
N ILE A 112 2.20 6.16 17.61
CA ILE A 112 3.11 6.95 16.76
C ILE A 112 3.18 6.42 15.30
N PRO A 113 3.51 5.15 15.03
CA PRO A 113 3.52 4.65 13.65
C PRO A 113 2.12 4.62 13.02
N LEU A 114 1.07 4.33 13.80
CA LEU A 114 -0.31 4.41 13.31
C LEU A 114 -0.74 5.84 12.95
N ALA A 115 -0.38 6.83 13.76
CA ALA A 115 -0.69 8.23 13.52
C ALA A 115 0.12 8.79 12.34
N LEU A 116 1.36 8.35 12.18
CA LEU A 116 2.20 8.72 11.05
C LEU A 116 1.65 8.12 9.75
N LEU A 117 1.27 6.84 9.77
CA LEU A 117 0.62 6.19 8.64
C LEU A 117 -0.74 6.82 8.35
N SER A 118 -1.56 7.12 9.38
CA SER A 118 -2.85 7.77 9.17
C SER A 118 -2.70 9.21 8.64
N LEU A 119 -1.67 9.94 9.05
CA LEU A 119 -1.37 11.28 8.52
C LEU A 119 -0.98 11.21 7.04
N VAL A 120 -0.13 10.25 6.65
CA VAL A 120 0.25 10.04 5.25
C VAL A 120 -0.96 9.63 4.41
N LEU A 121 -1.77 8.69 4.90
CA LEU A 121 -3.01 8.28 4.22
C LEU A 121 -4.03 9.43 4.13
N LEU A 122 -4.15 10.24 5.17
CA LEU A 122 -5.04 11.41 5.18
C LEU A 122 -4.57 12.48 4.18
N LEU A 123 -3.26 12.75 4.09
CA LEU A 123 -2.73 13.66 3.07
C LEU A 123 -3.00 13.16 1.65
N ILE A 124 -2.80 11.86 1.39
CA ILE A 124 -3.12 11.23 0.10
C ILE A 124 -4.63 11.31 -0.20
N ALA A 125 -5.48 11.02 0.80
CA ALA A 125 -6.93 11.06 0.67
C ALA A 125 -7.45 12.48 0.42
N VAL A 126 -6.91 13.47 1.13
CA VAL A 126 -7.26 14.89 0.94
C VAL A 126 -6.86 15.36 -0.46
N MET A 127 -5.65 15.06 -0.92
CA MET A 127 -5.24 15.39 -2.29
C MET A 127 -6.13 14.70 -3.34
N THR A 128 -6.46 13.42 -3.12
CA THR A 128 -7.35 12.67 -4.03
C THR A 128 -8.78 13.22 -4.03
N PHE A 129 -9.29 13.64 -2.87
CA PHE A 129 -10.61 14.25 -2.72
C PHE A 129 -10.68 15.60 -3.45
N PHE A 130 -9.70 16.49 -3.27
CA PHE A 130 -9.67 17.78 -3.99
C PHE A 130 -9.66 17.60 -5.53
N ASN A 131 -9.04 16.53 -6.04
CA ASN A 131 -9.05 16.19 -7.47
C ASN A 131 -10.40 15.63 -7.97
N LEU A 132 -11.26 15.10 -7.09
CA LEU A 132 -12.57 14.56 -7.50
C LEU A 132 -13.66 15.64 -7.64
N PHE A 133 -13.48 16.80 -7.01
CA PHE A 133 -14.45 17.90 -6.98
C PHE A 133 -14.11 19.09 -7.89
N ARG A 134 -13.13 18.95 -8.78
CA ARG A 134 -12.79 19.91 -9.82
C ARG A 134 -13.08 19.32 -11.19
#